data_AF-A0A0F8XLI7-F1
#
_entry.id   AF-A0A0F8XLI7-F1
#
_cell.length_a   1.000
_cell.length_b   1.000
_cell.length_c   1.000
_cell.angle_alpha   90.00
_cell.angle_beta   90.00
_cell.angle_gamma   90.00
#
_symmetry.space_group_name_H-M   'P 1'
#
loop_
_entity.id
_entity.type
_entity.pdbx_description
1 polymer ?
#
loop_
_entity_poly.entity_id
_entity_poly.type
_entity_poly.pdbx_seq_one_letter_code
_entity_poly.pdbx_strand_id
1 'polypeptide(L)'
;IKDRSMQLIGSAKDEEAINEIYIALSLAKLMAYPEGKNKELEDLKNLVNKVYSTEIKKVLKKGNELLEKKENEKALDIFNEALNITNKMYLTDEMDKEVNMIKSLIYETEVKLLVGKGKISEEQTTKEKEIEKLNKRFEYAKSIEDDERRAEEMSKIKKLIDDVHSEEIKLLIEQGNHLADQKSFEEAFNFYERALRVNKMMEEPDVKNKDLIKDSYKKELIKKARIEIEKGEYDIAIEDCKRSMDLDIKLVEAYVCTGIAYYEKKKYQMAIDSYKEAVELDNNNVESLHSIGLAYEHLNDLENAKHAYEKTLEINPKHTKAYYNLANIYKQSENLDKAIEYYIKTTELEPDFAIAWFFLGSTYFDKKDYNSAIEHLEKAIRLDPNLVNEVNPLINDLKGIIDKLHQALSLFFLDKR
;
A
#
# COMPACT_ATOMS: atom_id res chain seq x y z
N ILE A 1 -31.76 29.00 -18.29
CA ILE A 1 -31.99 28.18 -17.08
C ILE A 1 -30.95 27.07 -16.99
N LYS A 2 -30.85 26.17 -17.99
CA LYS A 2 -29.81 25.13 -18.08
C LYS A 2 -28.37 25.63 -17.78
N ASP A 3 -27.92 26.72 -18.40
CA ASP A 3 -26.56 27.25 -18.17
C ASP A 3 -26.37 27.82 -16.76
N ARG A 4 -27.41 28.44 -16.19
CA ARG A 4 -27.39 28.94 -14.81
C ARG A 4 -27.35 27.77 -13.81
N SER A 5 -28.12 26.71 -14.04
CA SER A 5 -28.03 25.50 -13.21
C SER A 5 -26.65 24.84 -13.30
N MET A 6 -26.00 24.84 -14.47
CA MET A 6 -24.63 24.33 -14.60
C MET A 6 -23.61 25.17 -13.83
N GLN A 7 -23.76 26.50 -13.81
CA GLN A 7 -22.92 27.37 -12.97
C GLN A 7 -23.15 27.12 -11.48
N LEU A 8 -24.40 26.93 -11.05
CA LEU A 8 -24.74 26.65 -9.65
C LEU A 8 -24.12 25.33 -9.17
N ILE A 9 -24.16 24.28 -10.00
CA ILE A 9 -23.49 22.99 -9.75
C ILE A 9 -21.98 23.19 -9.59
N GLY A 10 -21.35 23.96 -10.49
CA GLY A 10 -19.92 24.28 -10.40
C GLY A 10 -19.53 25.07 -9.14
N SER A 11 -20.49 25.80 -8.55
CA SER A 11 -20.33 26.54 -7.29
C SER A 11 -20.78 25.79 -6.03
N ALA A 12 -21.09 24.48 -6.15
CA ALA A 12 -21.56 23.62 -5.05
C ALA A 12 -22.88 24.08 -4.38
N LYS A 13 -23.74 24.79 -5.12
CA LYS A 13 -25.09 25.22 -4.68
C LYS A 13 -26.16 24.24 -5.17
N ASP A 14 -26.09 23.01 -4.66
CA ASP A 14 -26.82 21.86 -5.19
C ASP A 14 -28.36 22.03 -5.10
N GLU A 15 -28.88 22.58 -4.00
CA GLU A 15 -30.33 22.85 -3.83
C GLU A 15 -30.86 23.94 -4.78
N GLU A 16 -30.11 25.03 -4.94
CA GLU A 16 -30.48 26.12 -5.87
C GLU A 16 -30.45 25.61 -7.31
N ALA A 17 -29.47 24.77 -7.66
CA ALA A 17 -29.38 24.13 -8.96
C ALA A 17 -30.58 23.21 -9.24
N ILE A 18 -30.94 22.34 -8.29
CA ILE A 18 -32.08 21.42 -8.41
C ILE A 18 -33.39 22.18 -8.66
N ASN A 19 -33.63 23.26 -7.90
CA ASN A 19 -34.83 24.07 -8.06
C ASN A 19 -34.92 24.72 -9.46
N GLU A 20 -33.82 25.31 -9.95
CA GLU A 20 -33.74 25.86 -11.31
C GLU A 20 -33.97 24.78 -12.39
N ILE A 21 -33.44 23.56 -12.19
CA ILE A 21 -33.64 22.45 -13.12
C ILE A 21 -35.09 21.97 -13.11
N TYR A 22 -35.76 21.88 -11.96
CA TYR A 22 -37.17 21.51 -11.90
C TYR A 22 -38.07 22.56 -12.58
N ILE A 23 -37.75 23.84 -12.46
CA ILE A 23 -38.41 24.90 -13.21
C ILE A 23 -38.21 24.67 -14.72
N ALA A 24 -36.99 24.41 -15.18
CA ALA A 24 -36.73 24.10 -16.58
C ALA A 24 -37.48 22.86 -17.07
N LEU A 25 -37.55 21.80 -16.25
CA LEU A 25 -38.30 20.57 -16.56
C LEU A 25 -39.79 20.84 -16.70
N SER A 26 -40.36 21.67 -15.81
CA SER A 26 -41.79 22.03 -15.88
C SER A 26 -42.11 22.79 -17.18
N LEU A 27 -41.24 23.71 -17.60
CA LEU A 27 -41.37 24.46 -18.85
C LEU A 27 -41.18 23.56 -20.07
N ALA A 28 -40.18 22.68 -20.05
CA ALA A 28 -39.90 21.75 -21.14
C ALA A 28 -41.04 20.74 -21.36
N LYS A 29 -41.78 20.35 -20.32
CA LYS A 29 -42.98 19.50 -20.44
C LYS A 29 -44.18 20.20 -21.08
N LEU A 30 -44.27 21.53 -20.95
CA LEU A 30 -45.36 22.35 -21.49
C LEU A 30 -45.11 22.76 -22.95
N MET A 31 -43.88 22.62 -23.44
CA MET A 31 -43.54 22.87 -24.83
C MET A 31 -44.07 21.71 -25.70
N ALA A 32 -44.80 22.03 -26.77
CA ALA A 32 -45.30 21.04 -27.72
C ALA A 32 -44.14 20.54 -28.61
N TYR A 33 -43.80 19.26 -28.50
CA TYR A 33 -42.82 18.62 -29.38
C TYR A 33 -43.56 17.70 -30.38
N PRO A 34 -43.30 17.82 -31.69
CA PRO A 34 -43.77 16.84 -32.66
C PRO A 34 -43.11 15.50 -32.36
N GLU A 35 -43.87 14.41 -32.49
CA GLU A 35 -43.53 13.01 -32.24
C GLU A 35 -42.02 12.69 -32.28
N GLY A 36 -41.41 12.58 -31.10
CA GLY A 36 -39.99 12.24 -30.92
C GLY A 36 -39.53 12.45 -29.48
N LYS A 37 -38.49 11.71 -29.05
CA LYS A 37 -37.85 11.88 -27.73
C LYS A 37 -37.39 13.34 -27.57
N ASN A 38 -37.94 14.06 -26.60
CA ASN A 38 -37.53 15.42 -26.24
C ASN A 38 -36.13 15.38 -25.62
N LYS A 39 -35.11 15.68 -26.43
CA LYS A 39 -33.70 15.63 -26.04
C LYS A 39 -33.40 16.61 -24.91
N GLU A 40 -34.03 17.79 -24.92
CA GLU A 40 -33.87 18.81 -23.89
C GLU A 40 -34.42 18.35 -22.53
N LEU A 41 -35.55 17.62 -22.53
CA LEU A 41 -36.09 17.01 -21.31
C LEU A 41 -35.14 15.96 -20.75
N GLU A 42 -34.54 15.13 -21.61
CA GLU A 42 -33.60 14.09 -21.20
C GLU A 42 -32.29 14.69 -20.67
N ASP A 43 -31.77 15.73 -21.31
CA ASP A 43 -30.60 16.48 -20.83
C ASP A 43 -30.84 17.07 -19.44
N LEU A 44 -32.04 17.58 -19.17
CA LEU A 44 -32.39 18.13 -17.86
C LEU A 44 -32.51 17.04 -16.78
N LYS A 45 -33.07 15.87 -17.10
CA LYS A 45 -33.08 14.71 -16.17
C LYS A 45 -31.66 14.24 -15.84
N ASN A 46 -30.78 14.15 -16.85
CA ASN A 46 -29.37 13.82 -16.65
C ASN A 46 -28.67 14.88 -15.78
N LEU A 47 -29.03 16.16 -15.93
CA LEU A 47 -28.49 17.21 -15.08
C LEU A 47 -28.94 17.07 -13.61
N VAL A 48 -30.21 16.71 -13.37
CA VAL A 48 -30.70 16.37 -12.01
C VAL A 48 -29.92 15.20 -11.42
N ASN A 49 -29.74 14.12 -12.20
CA ASN A 49 -28.99 12.95 -11.76
C ASN A 49 -27.56 13.33 -11.40
N LYS A 50 -26.88 14.15 -12.21
CA LYS A 50 -25.53 14.63 -11.91
C LYS A 50 -25.42 15.38 -10.58
N VAL A 51 -26.44 16.17 -10.20
CA VAL A 51 -26.46 16.84 -8.89
C VAL A 51 -26.56 15.82 -7.76
N TYR A 52 -27.50 14.87 -7.85
CA TYR A 52 -27.65 13.82 -6.86
C TYR A 52 -26.44 12.88 -6.80
N SER A 53 -25.82 12.52 -7.93
CA SER A 53 -24.55 11.77 -7.97
C SER A 53 -23.42 12.52 -7.23
N THR A 54 -23.44 13.85 -7.24
CA THR A 54 -22.46 14.67 -6.49
C THR A 54 -22.74 14.65 -5.00
N GLU A 55 -24.02 14.73 -4.60
CA GLU A 55 -24.47 14.58 -3.21
C GLU A 55 -24.14 13.18 -2.66
N ILE A 56 -24.48 12.13 -3.40
CA ILE A 56 -24.16 10.72 -3.10
C ILE A 56 -22.66 10.57 -2.85
N LYS A 57 -21.79 11.09 -3.73
CA LYS A 57 -20.33 11.01 -3.53
C LYS A 57 -19.86 11.64 -2.22
N LYS A 58 -20.46 12.76 -1.80
CA LYS A 58 -20.14 13.41 -0.51
C LYS A 58 -20.56 12.52 0.67
N VAL A 59 -21.74 11.89 0.58
CA VAL A 59 -22.27 10.98 1.61
C VAL A 59 -21.42 9.70 1.69
N LEU A 60 -21.11 9.09 0.55
CA LEU A 60 -20.27 7.88 0.49
C LEU A 60 -18.87 8.11 1.06
N LYS A 61 -18.28 9.29 0.82
CA LYS A 61 -17.00 9.66 1.43
C LYS A 61 -17.06 9.60 2.97
N LYS A 62 -18.11 10.15 3.58
CA LYS A 62 -18.30 10.09 5.04
C LYS A 62 -18.47 8.65 5.52
N GLY A 63 -19.21 7.82 4.79
CA GLY A 63 -19.37 6.40 5.11
C GLY A 63 -18.04 5.65 5.10
N ASN A 64 -17.20 5.89 4.09
CA ASN A 64 -15.87 5.30 3.99
C ASN A 64 -14.92 5.76 5.12
N GLU A 65 -14.95 7.04 5.49
CA GLU A 65 -14.19 7.56 6.64
C GLU A 65 -14.60 6.88 7.96
N LEU A 66 -15.87 6.46 8.11
CA LEU A 66 -16.34 5.70 9.26
C LEU A 66 -15.87 4.23 9.23
N LEU A 67 -15.82 3.62 8.04
CA LEU A 67 -15.25 2.27 7.87
C LEU A 67 -13.77 2.23 8.26
N GLU A 68 -12.99 3.26 7.90
CA GLU A 68 -11.58 3.38 8.32
C GLU A 68 -11.44 3.44 9.85
N LYS A 69 -12.42 4.02 10.54
CA LYS A 69 -12.51 4.07 12.01
C LYS A 69 -13.12 2.80 12.63
N LYS A 70 -13.46 1.79 11.82
CA LYS A 70 -14.14 0.56 12.22
C LYS A 70 -15.55 0.79 12.81
N GLU A 71 -16.20 1.91 12.47
CA GLU A 71 -17.55 2.24 12.92
C GLU A 71 -18.61 1.71 11.92
N ASN A 72 -18.61 0.39 11.70
CA ASN A 72 -19.39 -0.26 10.63
C ASN A 72 -20.90 -0.02 10.71
N GLU A 73 -21.49 0.06 11.91
CA GLU A 73 -22.94 0.32 12.06
C GLU A 73 -23.30 1.72 11.57
N LYS A 74 -22.52 2.73 11.93
CA LYS A 74 -22.74 4.11 11.47
C LYS A 74 -22.46 4.25 9.97
N ALA A 75 -21.44 3.56 9.46
CA ALA A 75 -21.17 3.53 8.02
C ALA A 75 -22.36 2.96 7.23
N LEU A 76 -22.97 1.88 7.74
CA LEU A 76 -24.16 1.28 7.14
C LEU A 76 -25.34 2.24 7.11
N ASP A 77 -25.59 2.99 8.19
CA ASP A 77 -26.63 4.02 8.21
C ASP A 77 -26.41 5.08 7.12
N ILE A 78 -25.17 5.53 6.95
CA ILE A 78 -24.79 6.51 5.91
C ILE A 78 -24.96 5.94 4.50
N PHE A 79 -24.62 4.66 4.27
CA PHE A 79 -24.84 4.06 2.95
C PHE A 79 -26.32 3.86 2.63
N ASN A 80 -27.15 3.53 3.62
CA ASN A 80 -28.60 3.52 3.46
C ASN A 80 -29.17 4.92 3.18
N GLU A 81 -28.62 5.96 3.79
CA GLU A 81 -28.95 7.35 3.44
C GLU A 81 -28.61 7.65 1.96
N ALA A 82 -27.42 7.24 1.50
CA ALA A 82 -27.04 7.39 0.09
C ALA A 82 -28.00 6.66 -0.87
N LEU A 83 -28.43 5.45 -0.51
CA LEU A 83 -29.41 4.69 -1.29
C LEU A 83 -30.76 5.42 -1.34
N ASN A 84 -31.18 6.05 -0.25
CA ASN A 84 -32.41 6.86 -0.23
C ASN A 84 -32.32 8.09 -1.14
N ILE A 85 -31.13 8.68 -1.32
CA ILE A 85 -30.92 9.79 -2.26
C ILE A 85 -31.17 9.33 -3.71
N THR A 86 -30.78 8.10 -4.08
CA THR A 86 -31.03 7.59 -5.44
C THR A 86 -32.52 7.54 -5.82
N ASN A 87 -33.43 7.43 -4.84
CA ASN A 87 -34.87 7.48 -5.10
C ASN A 87 -35.35 8.85 -5.63
N LYS A 88 -34.53 9.90 -5.49
CA LYS A 88 -34.80 11.24 -6.03
C LYS A 88 -34.30 11.42 -7.48
N MET A 89 -33.53 10.46 -8.00
CA MET A 89 -33.00 10.48 -9.36
C MET A 89 -34.05 10.05 -10.38
N TYR A 90 -33.85 10.44 -11.64
CA TYR A 90 -34.59 9.90 -12.77
C TYR A 90 -34.03 8.54 -13.16
N LEU A 91 -34.91 7.63 -13.58
CA LEU A 91 -34.55 6.32 -14.12
C LEU A 91 -33.69 6.48 -15.39
N THR A 92 -32.38 6.33 -15.22
CA THR A 92 -31.37 6.35 -16.29
C THR A 92 -30.26 5.36 -15.94
N ASP A 93 -29.42 5.02 -16.92
CA ASP A 93 -28.24 4.16 -16.71
C ASP A 93 -27.29 4.71 -15.62
N GLU A 94 -27.29 6.02 -15.37
CA GLU A 94 -26.50 6.64 -14.29
C GLU A 94 -27.07 6.28 -12.91
N MET A 95 -28.39 6.33 -12.75
CA MET A 95 -29.04 5.94 -11.50
C MET A 95 -28.79 4.45 -11.21
N ASP A 96 -28.92 3.57 -12.20
CA ASP A 96 -28.70 2.14 -12.02
C ASP A 96 -27.25 1.84 -11.58
N LYS A 97 -26.27 2.57 -12.12
CA LYS A 97 -24.86 2.48 -11.69
C LYS A 97 -24.68 2.90 -10.23
N GLU A 98 -25.25 4.04 -9.84
CA GLU A 98 -25.16 4.54 -8.46
C GLU A 98 -25.85 3.56 -7.48
N VAL A 99 -27.07 3.10 -7.79
CA VAL A 99 -27.81 2.12 -6.98
C VAL A 99 -27.01 0.83 -6.78
N ASN A 100 -26.45 0.27 -7.87
CA ASN A 100 -25.69 -0.98 -7.78
C ASN A 100 -24.40 -0.80 -6.98
N MET A 101 -23.70 0.33 -7.13
CA MET A 101 -22.52 0.65 -6.35
C MET A 101 -22.85 0.75 -4.85
N ILE A 102 -23.90 1.50 -4.50
CA ILE A 102 -24.30 1.69 -3.09
C ILE A 102 -24.76 0.38 -2.47
N LYS A 103 -25.55 -0.43 -3.19
CA LYS A 103 -25.96 -1.76 -2.71
C LYS A 103 -24.77 -2.68 -2.45
N SER A 104 -23.71 -2.62 -3.28
CA SER A 104 -22.48 -3.39 -3.01
C SER A 104 -21.82 -2.94 -1.70
N LEU A 105 -21.72 -1.63 -1.46
CA LEU A 105 -21.13 -1.08 -0.23
C LEU A 105 -21.95 -1.45 1.02
N ILE A 106 -23.28 -1.40 0.92
CA ILE A 106 -24.19 -1.83 1.99
C ILE A 106 -23.94 -3.31 2.31
N TYR A 107 -23.98 -4.16 1.29
CA TYR A 107 -23.77 -5.61 1.46
C TYR A 107 -22.40 -5.91 2.09
N GLU A 108 -21.32 -5.30 1.57
CA GLU A 108 -19.97 -5.46 2.13
C GLU A 108 -19.90 -5.03 3.60
N THR A 109 -20.62 -3.97 3.99
CA THR A 109 -20.65 -3.47 5.37
C THR A 109 -21.49 -4.38 6.28
N GLU A 110 -22.61 -4.90 5.80
CA GLU A 110 -23.44 -5.89 6.50
C GLU A 110 -22.66 -7.17 6.76
N VAL A 111 -21.92 -7.67 5.77
CA VAL A 111 -21.04 -8.83 5.92
C VAL A 111 -20.00 -8.58 7.02
N LYS A 112 -19.32 -7.42 7.01
CA LYS A 112 -18.37 -7.04 8.07
C LYS A 112 -19.01 -7.02 9.46
N LEU A 113 -20.25 -6.59 9.57
CA LEU A 113 -21.00 -6.61 10.84
C LEU A 113 -21.35 -8.02 11.29
N LEU A 114 -21.79 -8.89 10.36
CA LEU A 114 -22.06 -10.30 10.65
C LEU A 114 -20.80 -11.01 11.15
N VAL A 115 -19.65 -10.67 10.55
CA VAL A 115 -18.34 -11.17 10.95
C VAL A 115 -18.00 -10.76 12.38
N GLY A 116 -18.05 -9.47 12.70
CA GLY A 116 -17.80 -8.99 14.05
C GLY A 116 -18.76 -9.54 15.11
N LYS A 117 -19.98 -9.93 14.70
CA LYS A 117 -21.00 -10.53 15.58
C LYS A 117 -20.93 -12.06 15.67
N GLY A 118 -20.02 -12.71 14.94
CA GLY A 118 -19.87 -14.17 14.93
C GLY A 118 -21.04 -14.93 14.29
N LYS A 119 -21.88 -14.27 13.49
CA LYS A 119 -23.10 -14.85 12.89
C LYS A 119 -22.90 -15.47 11.51
N ILE A 120 -21.68 -15.47 11.00
CA ILE A 120 -21.40 -15.87 9.60
C ILE A 120 -21.77 -17.32 9.31
N SER A 121 -21.60 -18.23 10.27
CA SER A 121 -21.90 -19.65 10.06
C SER A 121 -23.37 -19.86 9.66
N GLU A 122 -24.28 -19.04 10.19
CA GLU A 122 -25.70 -19.07 9.84
C GLU A 122 -25.94 -18.57 8.41
N GLU A 123 -25.27 -17.48 8.02
CA GLU A 123 -25.37 -16.91 6.67
C GLU A 123 -24.78 -17.85 5.61
N GLN A 124 -23.60 -18.45 5.86
CA GLN A 124 -23.02 -19.47 4.99
C GLN A 124 -23.95 -20.66 4.81
N THR A 125 -24.50 -21.18 5.91
CA THR A 125 -25.47 -22.28 5.87
C THR A 125 -26.70 -21.91 5.03
N THR A 126 -27.10 -20.63 5.07
CA THR A 126 -28.24 -20.13 4.29
C THR A 126 -27.92 -20.11 2.79
N LYS A 127 -26.74 -19.62 2.40
CA LYS A 127 -26.27 -19.64 1.01
C LYS A 127 -26.11 -21.06 0.46
N GLU A 128 -25.55 -21.98 1.26
CA GLU A 128 -25.41 -23.39 0.87
C GLU A 128 -26.78 -24.05 0.62
N LYS A 129 -27.78 -23.79 1.46
CA LYS A 129 -29.17 -24.27 1.26
C LYS A 129 -29.83 -23.65 0.03
N GLU A 130 -29.52 -22.40 -0.28
CA GLU A 130 -30.03 -21.71 -1.47
C GLU A 130 -29.47 -22.34 -2.75
N ILE A 131 -28.15 -22.58 -2.81
CA ILE A 131 -27.49 -23.31 -3.89
C ILE A 131 -28.07 -24.71 -4.05
N GLU A 132 -28.32 -25.43 -2.94
CA GLU A 132 -28.93 -26.77 -2.99
C GLU A 132 -30.32 -26.75 -3.66
N LYS A 133 -31.15 -25.74 -3.33
CA LYS A 133 -32.48 -25.57 -3.95
C LYS A 133 -32.37 -25.25 -5.43
N LEU A 134 -31.45 -24.35 -5.82
CA LEU A 134 -31.22 -24.00 -7.21
C LEU A 134 -30.70 -25.20 -8.02
N ASN A 135 -29.81 -26.00 -7.46
CA ASN A 135 -29.34 -27.25 -8.09
C ASN A 135 -30.47 -28.25 -8.31
N LYS A 136 -31.38 -28.43 -7.33
CA LYS A 136 -32.59 -29.27 -7.54
C LYS A 136 -33.47 -28.73 -8.66
N ARG A 137 -33.65 -27.41 -8.75
CA ARG A 137 -34.39 -26.76 -9.85
C ARG A 137 -33.68 -26.96 -11.18
N PHE A 138 -32.35 -26.93 -11.20
CA PHE A 138 -31.54 -27.17 -12.39
C PHE A 138 -31.70 -28.60 -12.92
N GLU A 139 -31.68 -29.61 -12.04
CA GLU A 139 -31.95 -31.01 -12.42
C GLU A 139 -33.37 -31.18 -12.98
N TYR A 140 -34.37 -30.51 -12.39
CA TYR A 140 -35.72 -30.50 -12.96
C TYR A 140 -35.76 -29.85 -14.34
N ALA A 141 -35.05 -28.72 -14.54
CA ALA A 141 -35.00 -28.04 -15.82
C ALA A 141 -34.44 -28.95 -16.94
N LYS A 142 -33.45 -29.82 -16.64
CA LYS A 142 -32.92 -30.80 -17.61
C LYS A 142 -33.99 -31.78 -18.14
N SER A 143 -35.06 -32.01 -17.39
CA SER A 143 -36.15 -32.93 -17.78
C SER A 143 -37.22 -32.30 -18.68
N ILE A 144 -37.13 -30.99 -18.96
CA ILE A 144 -38.07 -30.29 -19.86
C ILE A 144 -37.91 -30.84 -21.28
N GLU A 145 -38.97 -31.31 -21.93
CA GLU A 145 -38.89 -31.89 -23.28
C GLU A 145 -38.56 -30.87 -24.38
N ASP A 146 -39.08 -29.65 -24.25
CA ASP A 146 -38.83 -28.55 -25.19
C ASP A 146 -37.39 -28.04 -25.07
N ASP A 147 -36.60 -28.20 -26.13
CA ASP A 147 -35.16 -27.91 -26.12
C ASP A 147 -34.84 -26.42 -25.93
N GLU A 148 -35.61 -25.50 -26.54
CA GLU A 148 -35.39 -24.05 -26.40
C GLU A 148 -35.72 -23.60 -24.97
N ARG A 149 -36.86 -24.05 -24.45
CA ARG A 149 -37.29 -23.75 -23.09
C ARG A 149 -36.37 -24.37 -22.04
N ARG A 150 -35.88 -25.59 -22.30
CA ARG A 150 -34.87 -26.26 -21.44
C ARG A 150 -33.61 -25.40 -21.34
N ALA A 151 -33.08 -24.97 -22.48
CA ALA A 151 -31.88 -24.14 -22.53
C ALA A 151 -32.08 -22.80 -21.81
N GLU A 152 -33.22 -22.14 -22.02
CA GLU A 152 -33.54 -20.86 -21.38
C GLU A 152 -33.66 -20.98 -19.85
N GLU A 153 -34.41 -21.96 -19.34
CA GLU A 153 -34.55 -22.16 -17.89
C GLU A 153 -33.22 -22.57 -17.24
N MET A 154 -32.43 -23.42 -17.90
CA MET A 154 -31.10 -23.80 -17.41
C MET A 154 -30.16 -22.58 -17.31
N SER A 155 -30.14 -21.73 -18.33
CA SER A 155 -29.32 -20.50 -18.32
C SER A 155 -29.73 -19.54 -17.19
N LYS A 156 -31.04 -19.33 -16.99
CA LYS A 156 -31.55 -18.50 -15.88
C LYS A 156 -31.12 -19.03 -14.51
N ILE A 157 -31.23 -20.35 -14.30
CA ILE A 157 -30.90 -20.96 -13.01
C ILE A 157 -29.39 -20.88 -12.75
N LYS A 158 -28.56 -21.13 -13.76
CA LYS A 158 -27.11 -21.00 -13.60
C LYS A 158 -26.68 -19.58 -13.26
N LYS A 159 -27.28 -18.57 -13.89
CA LYS A 159 -27.04 -17.17 -13.53
C LYS A 159 -27.38 -16.89 -12.05
N LEU A 160 -28.50 -17.42 -11.56
CA LEU A 160 -28.86 -17.29 -10.14
C LEU A 160 -27.87 -18.01 -9.22
N ILE A 161 -27.35 -19.18 -9.63
CA ILE A 161 -26.30 -19.89 -8.87
C ILE A 161 -25.02 -19.05 -8.82
N ASP A 162 -24.61 -18.47 -9.94
CA ASP A 162 -23.44 -17.60 -10.03
C ASP A 162 -23.61 -16.33 -9.16
N ASP A 163 -24.81 -15.74 -9.12
CA ASP A 163 -25.12 -14.60 -8.24
C ASP A 163 -24.93 -14.99 -6.74
N VAL A 164 -25.43 -16.16 -6.32
CA VAL A 164 -25.27 -16.65 -4.94
C VAL A 164 -23.81 -17.01 -4.63
N HIS A 165 -23.07 -17.58 -5.58
CA HIS A 165 -21.64 -17.85 -5.41
C HIS A 165 -20.82 -16.56 -5.30
N SER A 166 -21.19 -15.51 -6.03
CA SER A 166 -20.56 -14.18 -5.90
C SER A 166 -20.72 -13.61 -4.49
N GLU A 167 -21.91 -13.76 -3.90
CA GLU A 167 -22.18 -13.37 -2.52
C GLU A 167 -21.42 -14.24 -1.50
N GLU A 168 -21.33 -15.56 -1.73
CA GLU A 168 -20.53 -16.50 -0.92
C GLU A 168 -19.05 -16.12 -0.94
N ILE A 169 -18.48 -15.78 -2.11
CA ILE A 169 -17.08 -15.38 -2.26
C ILE A 169 -16.78 -14.15 -1.38
N LYS A 170 -17.63 -13.12 -1.41
CA LYS A 170 -17.45 -11.93 -0.57
C LYS A 170 -17.46 -12.28 0.91
N LEU A 171 -18.35 -13.17 1.33
CA LEU A 171 -18.43 -13.65 2.72
C LEU A 171 -17.16 -14.40 3.14
N LEU A 172 -16.63 -15.26 2.27
CA LEU A 172 -15.39 -16.00 2.50
C LEU A 172 -14.18 -15.07 2.59
N ILE A 173 -14.10 -14.03 1.75
CA ILE A 173 -13.02 -13.03 1.81
C ILE A 173 -13.04 -12.31 3.15
N GLU A 174 -14.21 -11.85 3.60
CA GLU A 174 -14.34 -11.12 4.88
C GLU A 174 -14.05 -12.01 6.09
N GLN A 175 -14.40 -13.31 6.05
CA GLN A 175 -13.95 -14.28 7.04
C GLN A 175 -12.44 -14.41 7.08
N GLY A 176 -11.82 -14.55 5.91
CA GLY A 176 -10.36 -14.60 5.78
C GLY A 176 -9.71 -13.36 6.39
N ASN A 177 -10.19 -12.16 6.01
CA ASN A 177 -9.66 -10.89 6.50
C ASN A 177 -9.75 -10.79 8.03
N HIS A 178 -10.90 -11.14 8.61
CA HIS A 178 -11.09 -11.08 10.06
C HIS A 178 -10.20 -12.06 10.82
N LEU A 179 -10.01 -13.29 10.33
CA LEU A 179 -9.10 -14.25 10.94
C LEU A 179 -7.64 -13.80 10.81
N ALA A 180 -7.26 -13.22 9.67
CA ALA A 180 -5.92 -12.67 9.48
C ALA A 180 -5.64 -11.48 10.41
N ASP A 181 -6.64 -10.64 10.69
CA ASP A 181 -6.56 -9.58 11.71
C ASP A 181 -6.34 -10.13 13.13
N GLN A 182 -6.87 -11.32 13.41
CA GLN A 182 -6.60 -12.06 14.65
C GLN A 182 -5.28 -12.84 14.62
N LYS A 183 -4.50 -12.73 13.53
CA LYS A 183 -3.26 -13.48 13.26
C LYS A 183 -3.45 -15.00 13.08
N SER A 184 -4.70 -15.45 12.87
CA SER A 184 -5.04 -16.83 12.53
C SER A 184 -4.91 -17.06 11.01
N PHE A 185 -3.70 -16.91 10.50
CA PHE A 185 -3.45 -16.85 9.05
C PHE A 185 -3.77 -18.15 8.29
N GLU A 186 -3.44 -19.31 8.84
CA GLU A 186 -3.71 -20.58 8.14
C GLU A 186 -5.20 -20.82 7.93
N GLU A 187 -6.01 -20.49 8.94
CA GLU A 187 -7.47 -20.52 8.81
C GLU A 187 -7.95 -19.48 7.80
N ALA A 188 -7.42 -18.26 7.84
CA ALA A 188 -7.74 -17.21 6.88
C ALA A 188 -7.46 -17.64 5.43
N PHE A 189 -6.31 -18.27 5.19
CA PHE A 189 -5.89 -18.71 3.85
C PHE A 189 -6.79 -19.82 3.30
N ASN A 190 -7.28 -20.72 4.16
CA ASN A 190 -8.28 -21.71 3.77
C ASN A 190 -9.56 -21.07 3.23
N PHE A 191 -9.98 -19.91 3.77
CA PHE A 191 -11.13 -19.17 3.27
C PHE A 191 -10.88 -18.55 1.89
N TYR A 192 -9.72 -17.93 1.67
CA TYR A 192 -9.37 -17.41 0.34
C TYR A 192 -9.26 -18.52 -0.71
N GLU A 193 -8.65 -19.65 -0.35
CA GLU A 193 -8.57 -20.81 -1.24
C GLU A 193 -9.94 -21.42 -1.53
N ARG A 194 -10.84 -21.45 -0.54
CA ARG A 194 -12.25 -21.82 -0.77
C ARG A 194 -12.91 -20.85 -1.74
N ALA A 195 -12.72 -19.54 -1.56
CA ALA A 195 -13.29 -18.53 -2.46
C ALA A 195 -12.77 -18.70 -3.91
N LEU A 196 -11.47 -18.99 -4.10
CA LEU A 196 -10.91 -19.29 -5.43
C LEU A 196 -11.53 -20.55 -6.05
N ARG A 197 -11.80 -21.59 -5.25
CA ARG A 197 -12.48 -22.80 -5.72
C ARG A 197 -13.92 -22.50 -6.14
N VAL A 198 -14.67 -21.74 -5.33
CA VAL A 198 -16.04 -21.33 -5.66
C VAL A 198 -16.07 -20.54 -6.97
N ASN A 199 -15.18 -19.55 -7.13
CA ASN A 199 -15.09 -18.77 -8.37
C ASN A 199 -14.79 -19.62 -9.61
N LYS A 200 -14.07 -20.74 -9.45
CA LYS A 200 -13.78 -21.68 -10.54
C LYS A 200 -14.97 -22.59 -10.90
N MET A 201 -15.92 -22.78 -9.98
CA MET A 201 -17.11 -23.61 -10.20
C MET A 201 -18.23 -22.87 -10.94
N MET A 202 -18.21 -21.52 -10.94
CA MET A 202 -19.16 -20.68 -11.64
C MET A 202 -19.16 -20.96 -13.15
N GLU A 203 -20.32 -20.83 -13.81
CA GLU A 203 -20.43 -21.00 -15.26
C GLU A 203 -19.63 -19.92 -15.99
N GLU A 204 -19.75 -18.68 -15.52
CA GLU A 204 -18.94 -17.55 -15.94
C GLU A 204 -18.07 -17.07 -14.77
N PRO A 205 -16.83 -17.57 -14.61
CA PRO A 205 -15.93 -17.10 -13.56
C PRO A 205 -15.76 -15.59 -13.62
N ASP A 206 -16.23 -14.89 -12.57
CA ASP A 206 -16.14 -13.45 -12.52
C ASP A 206 -14.69 -13.02 -12.27
N VAL A 207 -14.12 -12.31 -13.25
CA VAL A 207 -12.77 -11.76 -13.15
C VAL A 207 -12.67 -10.82 -11.95
N LYS A 208 -13.73 -10.05 -11.65
CA LYS A 208 -13.74 -9.13 -10.51
C LYS A 208 -13.64 -9.88 -9.18
N ASN A 209 -14.37 -10.97 -9.02
CA ASN A 209 -14.30 -11.80 -7.83
C ASN A 209 -12.91 -12.41 -7.66
N LYS A 210 -12.33 -12.94 -8.75
CA LYS A 210 -10.96 -13.47 -8.73
C LYS A 210 -9.95 -12.41 -8.29
N ASP A 211 -10.05 -11.19 -8.81
CA ASP A 211 -9.17 -10.09 -8.47
C ASP A 211 -9.33 -9.66 -7.01
N LEU A 212 -10.57 -9.55 -6.52
CA LEU A 212 -10.86 -9.25 -5.10
C LEU A 212 -10.26 -10.28 -4.14
N ILE A 213 -10.38 -11.58 -4.47
CA ILE A 213 -9.80 -12.65 -3.64
C ILE A 213 -8.27 -12.54 -3.64
N LYS A 214 -7.66 -12.41 -4.82
CA LYS A 214 -6.21 -12.29 -4.97
C LYS A 214 -5.66 -11.09 -4.22
N ASP A 215 -6.32 -9.95 -4.31
CA ASP A 215 -5.91 -8.70 -3.67
C ASP A 215 -5.93 -8.79 -2.15
N SER A 216 -6.93 -9.47 -1.58
CA SER A 216 -6.99 -9.70 -0.14
C SER A 216 -5.95 -10.73 0.30
N TYR A 217 -5.87 -11.85 -0.40
CA TYR A 217 -5.00 -12.97 -0.05
C TYR A 217 -3.50 -12.57 -0.13
N LYS A 218 -3.08 -11.92 -1.21
CA LYS A 218 -1.69 -11.50 -1.39
C LYS A 218 -1.24 -10.53 -0.29
N LYS A 219 -2.10 -9.60 0.12
CA LYS A 219 -1.79 -8.64 1.20
C LYS A 219 -1.59 -9.34 2.54
N GLU A 220 -2.45 -10.29 2.89
CA GLU A 220 -2.33 -11.01 4.15
C GLU A 220 -1.14 -11.99 4.17
N LEU A 221 -0.77 -12.57 3.03
CA LEU A 221 0.48 -13.35 2.89
C LEU A 221 1.71 -12.48 3.19
N ILE A 222 1.79 -11.26 2.63
CA ILE A 222 2.90 -10.34 2.91
C ILE A 222 2.92 -9.89 4.38
N LYS A 223 1.74 -9.64 4.97
CA LYS A 223 1.62 -9.29 6.40
C LYS A 223 2.16 -10.41 7.28
N LYS A 224 1.82 -11.67 6.98
CA LYS A 224 2.35 -12.85 7.68
C LYS A 224 3.86 -12.97 7.49
N ALA A 225 4.36 -12.86 6.26
CA ALA A 225 5.79 -12.96 5.94
C ALA A 225 6.63 -11.93 6.70
N ARG A 226 6.15 -10.68 6.85
CA ARG A 226 6.83 -9.65 7.66
C ARG A 226 6.95 -10.05 9.13
N ILE A 227 5.88 -10.60 9.71
CA ILE A 227 5.87 -11.08 11.10
C ILE A 227 6.84 -12.26 11.26
N GLU A 228 6.95 -13.13 10.27
CA GLU A 228 7.88 -14.27 10.28
C GLU A 228 9.34 -13.83 10.17
N ILE A 229 9.64 -12.82 9.35
CA ILE A 229 10.96 -12.17 9.31
C ILE A 229 11.34 -11.65 10.69
N GLU A 230 10.46 -10.92 11.37
CA GLU A 230 10.71 -10.42 12.73
C GLU A 230 10.98 -11.53 13.76
N LYS A 231 10.41 -12.72 13.54
CA LYS A 231 10.64 -13.91 14.39
C LYS A 231 11.88 -14.70 14.00
N GLY A 232 12.53 -14.39 12.89
CA GLY A 232 13.66 -15.16 12.34
C GLY A 232 13.24 -16.41 11.53
N GLU A 233 11.95 -16.57 11.25
CA GLU A 233 11.36 -17.69 10.51
C GLU A 233 11.44 -17.45 8.99
N TYR A 234 12.67 -17.23 8.49
CA TYR A 234 12.90 -16.70 7.14
C TYR A 234 12.45 -17.62 6.00
N ASP A 235 12.52 -18.95 6.17
CA ASP A 235 12.10 -19.89 5.12
C ASP A 235 10.59 -19.85 4.90
N ILE A 236 9.81 -19.74 5.97
CA ILE A 236 8.35 -19.62 5.91
C ILE A 236 7.97 -18.30 5.25
N ALA A 237 8.64 -17.20 5.63
CA ALA A 237 8.42 -15.89 5.03
C ALA A 237 8.67 -15.90 3.51
N ILE A 238 9.73 -16.58 3.05
CA ILE A 238 10.04 -16.72 1.62
C ILE A 238 8.96 -17.54 0.91
N GLU A 239 8.46 -18.61 1.52
CA GLU A 239 7.38 -19.42 0.96
C GLU A 239 6.09 -18.61 0.81
N ASP A 240 5.69 -17.85 1.82
CA ASP A 240 4.50 -17.00 1.75
C ASP A 240 4.67 -15.83 0.77
N CYS A 241 5.87 -15.26 0.65
CA CYS A 241 6.16 -14.28 -0.41
C CYS A 241 6.02 -14.89 -1.80
N LYS A 242 6.49 -16.12 -2.02
CA LYS A 242 6.32 -16.83 -3.30
C LYS A 242 4.86 -17.12 -3.61
N ARG A 243 4.10 -17.60 -2.63
CA ARG A 243 2.64 -17.78 -2.78
C ARG A 243 1.97 -16.46 -3.16
N SER A 244 2.42 -15.35 -2.59
CA SER A 244 1.92 -14.02 -2.95
C SER A 244 2.26 -13.63 -4.39
N MET A 245 3.46 -13.96 -4.88
CA MET A 245 3.87 -13.71 -6.28
C MET A 245 3.11 -14.59 -7.28
N ASP A 246 2.74 -15.82 -6.90
CA ASP A 246 1.89 -16.69 -7.72
C ASP A 246 0.48 -16.11 -7.93
N LEU A 247 0.01 -15.30 -6.97
CA LEU A 247 -1.25 -14.57 -7.08
C LEU A 247 -1.11 -13.31 -7.94
N ASP A 248 -0.02 -12.56 -7.74
CA ASP A 248 0.32 -11.34 -8.48
C ASP A 248 1.84 -11.14 -8.56
N ILE A 249 2.38 -11.36 -9.76
CA ILE A 249 3.82 -11.25 -10.03
C ILE A 249 4.34 -9.81 -9.97
N LYS A 250 3.45 -8.79 -9.95
CA LYS A 250 3.85 -7.37 -9.93
C LYS A 250 3.85 -6.76 -8.54
N LEU A 251 3.82 -7.58 -7.48
CA LEU A 251 3.79 -7.10 -6.10
C LEU A 251 5.20 -6.79 -5.59
N VAL A 252 5.58 -5.51 -5.61
CA VAL A 252 6.88 -5.00 -5.15
C VAL A 252 7.20 -5.49 -3.73
N GLU A 253 6.23 -5.43 -2.81
CA GLU A 253 6.42 -5.79 -1.41
C GLU A 253 6.81 -7.26 -1.20
N ALA A 254 6.39 -8.15 -2.08
CA ALA A 254 6.77 -9.57 -2.03
C ALA A 254 8.27 -9.75 -2.28
N TYR A 255 8.80 -9.05 -3.29
CA TYR A 255 10.21 -9.06 -3.62
C TYR A 255 11.06 -8.40 -2.54
N VAL A 256 10.59 -7.29 -1.97
CA VAL A 256 11.24 -6.63 -0.82
C VAL A 256 11.31 -7.58 0.37
N CYS A 257 10.21 -8.22 0.77
CA CYS A 257 10.21 -9.14 1.91
C CYS A 257 11.10 -10.37 1.65
N THR A 258 11.09 -10.90 0.43
CA THR A 258 11.98 -11.99 0.01
C THR A 258 13.45 -11.57 0.12
N GLY A 259 13.78 -10.36 -0.34
CA GLY A 259 15.11 -9.78 -0.22
C GLY A 259 15.57 -9.65 1.22
N ILE A 260 14.71 -9.14 2.11
CA ILE A 260 14.99 -9.01 3.55
C ILE A 260 15.26 -10.39 4.15
N ALA A 261 14.39 -11.37 3.90
CA ALA A 261 14.55 -12.72 4.42
C ALA A 261 15.87 -13.37 3.94
N TYR A 262 16.24 -13.21 2.66
CA TYR A 262 17.53 -13.70 2.16
C TYR A 262 18.74 -12.97 2.75
N TYR A 263 18.61 -11.66 2.96
CA TYR A 263 19.67 -10.84 3.55
C TYR A 263 19.97 -11.29 4.99
N GLU A 264 18.93 -11.46 5.81
CA GLU A 264 19.07 -11.96 7.18
C GLU A 264 19.62 -13.39 7.25
N LYS A 265 19.29 -14.22 6.25
CA LYS A 265 19.91 -15.54 6.06
C LYS A 265 21.35 -15.49 5.56
N LYS A 266 21.94 -14.30 5.37
CA LYS A 266 23.28 -14.07 4.81
C LYS A 266 23.44 -14.61 3.38
N LYS A 267 22.34 -14.81 2.66
CA LYS A 267 22.32 -15.22 1.26
C LYS A 267 22.27 -13.97 0.38
N TYR A 268 23.31 -13.15 0.47
CA TYR A 268 23.33 -11.79 -0.08
C TYR A 268 23.08 -11.73 -1.59
N GLN A 269 23.58 -12.69 -2.38
CA GLN A 269 23.29 -12.73 -3.83
C GLN A 269 21.79 -12.89 -4.11
N MET A 270 21.12 -13.81 -3.40
CA MET A 270 19.67 -14.02 -3.56
C MET A 270 18.86 -12.80 -3.08
N ALA A 271 19.36 -12.11 -2.06
CA ALA A 271 18.78 -10.85 -1.58
C ALA A 271 18.88 -9.76 -2.66
N ILE A 272 20.06 -9.59 -3.28
CA ILE A 272 20.30 -8.65 -4.38
C ILE A 272 19.35 -8.94 -5.53
N ASP A 273 19.24 -10.21 -5.96
CA ASP A 273 18.37 -10.59 -7.08
C ASP A 273 16.91 -10.22 -6.76
N SER A 274 16.44 -10.50 -5.54
CA SER A 274 15.08 -10.16 -5.11
C SER A 274 14.85 -8.64 -5.04
N TYR A 275 15.80 -7.88 -4.49
CA TYR A 275 15.67 -6.42 -4.44
C TYR A 275 15.75 -5.78 -5.83
N LYS A 276 16.50 -6.35 -6.77
CA LYS A 276 16.54 -5.86 -8.16
C LYS A 276 15.19 -6.00 -8.83
N GLU A 277 14.52 -7.14 -8.67
CA GLU A 277 13.14 -7.32 -9.16
C GLU A 277 12.18 -6.29 -8.54
N ALA A 278 12.31 -5.99 -7.23
CA ALA A 278 11.53 -4.93 -6.59
C ALA A 278 11.78 -3.56 -7.22
N VAL A 279 13.03 -3.23 -7.54
CA VAL A 279 13.42 -1.96 -8.18
C VAL A 279 12.96 -1.91 -9.64
N GLU A 280 12.98 -3.03 -10.37
CA GLU A 280 12.48 -3.09 -11.75
C GLU A 280 10.96 -2.84 -11.82
N LEU A 281 10.21 -3.30 -10.81
CA LEU A 281 8.78 -3.04 -10.68
C LEU A 281 8.48 -1.63 -10.18
N ASP A 282 9.28 -1.11 -9.25
CA ASP A 282 9.21 0.26 -8.75
C ASP A 282 10.60 0.90 -8.70
N ASN A 283 10.92 1.65 -9.76
CA ASN A 283 12.20 2.34 -9.90
C ASN A 283 12.48 3.35 -8.78
N ASN A 284 11.46 3.76 -8.01
CA ASN A 284 11.59 4.70 -6.90
C ASN A 284 11.71 4.02 -5.52
N ASN A 285 11.88 2.70 -5.46
CA ASN A 285 12.03 1.97 -4.21
C ASN A 285 13.44 2.16 -3.61
N VAL A 286 13.60 3.30 -2.93
CA VAL A 286 14.85 3.75 -2.29
C VAL A 286 15.38 2.72 -1.29
N GLU A 287 14.50 2.09 -0.50
CA GLU A 287 14.90 1.11 0.52
C GLU A 287 15.54 -0.13 -0.12
N SER A 288 15.00 -0.59 -1.25
CA SER A 288 15.55 -1.74 -1.98
C SER A 288 16.90 -1.39 -2.61
N LEU A 289 17.05 -0.19 -3.18
CA LEU A 289 18.35 0.27 -3.70
C LEU A 289 19.42 0.36 -2.62
N HIS A 290 19.08 0.92 -1.45
CA HIS A 290 19.99 0.97 -0.31
C HIS A 290 20.35 -0.45 0.17
N SER A 291 19.36 -1.33 0.26
CA SER A 291 19.56 -2.74 0.67
C SER A 291 20.41 -3.54 -0.32
N ILE A 292 20.32 -3.26 -1.62
CA ILE A 292 21.25 -3.81 -2.63
C ILE A 292 22.68 -3.40 -2.31
N GLY A 293 22.90 -2.12 -1.97
CA GLY A 293 24.22 -1.62 -1.58
C GLY A 293 24.79 -2.33 -0.37
N LEU A 294 23.97 -2.49 0.69
CA LEU A 294 24.35 -3.24 1.89
C LEU A 294 24.71 -4.70 1.58
N ALA A 295 23.94 -5.36 0.71
CA ALA A 295 24.20 -6.74 0.34
C ALA A 295 25.50 -6.90 -0.46
N TYR A 296 25.81 -5.95 -1.35
CA TYR A 296 27.09 -5.92 -2.07
C TYR A 296 28.29 -5.66 -1.13
N GLU A 297 28.15 -4.81 -0.11
CA GLU A 297 29.19 -4.62 0.91
C GLU A 297 29.53 -5.93 1.63
N HIS A 298 28.52 -6.72 2.01
CA HIS A 298 28.76 -8.02 2.63
C HIS A 298 29.42 -9.05 1.71
N LEU A 299 29.27 -8.89 0.40
CA LEU A 299 30.01 -9.65 -0.61
C LEU A 299 31.39 -9.06 -0.92
N ASN A 300 31.78 -7.97 -0.25
CA ASN A 300 33.01 -7.22 -0.48
C ASN A 300 33.12 -6.67 -1.93
N ASP A 301 31.99 -6.44 -2.59
CA ASP A 301 31.89 -5.83 -3.91
C ASP A 301 31.58 -4.33 -3.77
N LEU A 302 32.61 -3.59 -3.37
CA LEU A 302 32.48 -2.17 -3.00
C LEU A 302 32.08 -1.26 -4.17
N GLU A 303 32.46 -1.62 -5.40
CA GLU A 303 32.10 -0.84 -6.59
C GLU A 303 30.60 -0.91 -6.88
N ASN A 304 30.01 -2.12 -6.83
CA ASN A 304 28.57 -2.25 -7.00
C ASN A 304 27.79 -1.69 -5.81
N ALA A 305 28.31 -1.83 -4.58
CA ALA A 305 27.71 -1.21 -3.40
C ALA A 305 27.62 0.32 -3.55
N LYS A 306 28.74 0.95 -3.93
CA LYS A 306 28.83 2.38 -4.19
C LYS A 306 27.81 2.82 -5.24
N HIS A 307 27.73 2.13 -6.38
CA HIS A 307 26.77 2.46 -7.45
C HIS A 307 25.31 2.39 -6.95
N ALA A 308 24.98 1.40 -6.12
CA ALA A 308 23.65 1.28 -5.54
C ALA A 308 23.31 2.45 -4.59
N TYR A 309 24.27 2.90 -3.77
CA TYR A 309 24.07 4.08 -2.91
C TYR A 309 24.02 5.40 -3.68
N GLU A 310 24.85 5.56 -4.71
CA GLU A 310 24.78 6.73 -5.59
C GLU A 310 23.40 6.84 -6.24
N LYS A 311 22.85 5.72 -6.76
CA LYS A 311 21.45 5.68 -7.24
C LYS A 311 20.42 5.96 -6.14
N THR A 312 20.64 5.46 -4.93
CA THR A 312 19.77 5.75 -3.78
C THR A 312 19.68 7.26 -3.55
N LEU A 313 20.82 7.97 -3.67
CA LEU A 313 20.91 9.41 -3.50
C LEU A 313 20.42 10.23 -4.71
N GLU A 314 20.49 9.68 -5.93
CA GLU A 314 19.85 10.28 -7.10
C GLU A 314 18.33 10.40 -6.92
N ILE A 315 17.70 9.37 -6.31
CA ILE A 315 16.25 9.34 -6.08
C ILE A 315 15.88 10.07 -4.78
N ASN A 316 16.64 9.85 -3.70
CA ASN A 316 16.45 10.52 -2.42
C ASN A 316 17.75 11.20 -1.95
N PRO A 317 17.96 12.47 -2.32
CA PRO A 317 19.14 13.25 -1.94
C PRO A 317 19.28 13.52 -0.44
N LYS A 318 18.30 13.12 0.40
CA LYS A 318 18.33 13.28 1.85
C LYS A 318 18.51 11.95 2.59
N HIS A 319 18.90 10.88 1.89
CA HIS A 319 19.06 9.56 2.49
C HIS A 319 20.36 9.45 3.30
N THR A 320 20.31 9.80 4.59
CA THR A 320 21.48 9.88 5.49
C THR A 320 22.33 8.61 5.50
N LYS A 321 21.71 7.42 5.61
CA LYS A 321 22.45 6.14 5.67
C LYS A 321 23.24 5.84 4.40
N ALA A 322 22.79 6.33 3.24
CA ALA A 322 23.49 6.11 1.98
C ALA A 322 24.76 6.98 1.90
N TYR A 323 24.69 8.23 2.35
CA TYR A 323 25.87 9.08 2.51
C TYR A 323 26.88 8.48 3.48
N TYR A 324 26.42 8.00 4.64
CA TYR A 324 27.27 7.33 5.62
C TYR A 324 27.98 6.11 5.03
N ASN A 325 27.26 5.23 4.34
CA ASN A 325 27.85 4.03 3.74
C ASN A 325 28.83 4.35 2.60
N LEU A 326 28.52 5.35 1.76
CA LEU A 326 29.48 5.85 0.77
C LEU A 326 30.75 6.39 1.43
N ALA A 327 30.63 7.14 2.52
CA ALA A 327 31.77 7.65 3.27
C ALA A 327 32.66 6.51 3.81
N ASN A 328 32.05 5.44 4.33
CA ASN A 328 32.76 4.24 4.75
C ASN A 328 33.54 3.59 3.60
N ILE A 329 32.90 3.42 2.44
CA ILE A 329 33.54 2.86 1.23
C ILE A 329 34.73 3.72 0.80
N TYR A 330 34.56 5.03 0.70
CA TYR A 330 35.66 5.93 0.31
C TYR A 330 36.79 5.95 1.34
N LYS A 331 36.48 5.84 2.64
CA LYS A 331 37.49 5.71 3.71
C LYS A 331 38.28 4.41 3.54
N GLN A 332 37.61 3.29 3.26
CA GLN A 332 38.24 1.99 3.04
C GLN A 332 39.13 1.98 1.78
N SER A 333 38.76 2.74 0.75
CA SER A 333 39.59 2.95 -0.46
C SER A 333 40.67 4.04 -0.30
N GLU A 334 40.95 4.50 0.91
CA GLU A 334 41.91 5.57 1.25
C GLU A 334 41.65 6.94 0.56
N ASN A 335 40.45 7.15 0.01
CA ASN A 335 40.04 8.44 -0.53
C ASN A 335 39.45 9.30 0.59
N LEU A 336 40.33 9.77 1.48
CA LEU A 336 39.96 10.46 2.71
C LEU A 336 39.19 11.76 2.46
N ASP A 337 39.50 12.49 1.37
CA ASP A 337 38.81 13.74 1.04
C ASP A 337 37.33 13.53 0.72
N LYS A 338 37.01 12.53 -0.12
CA LYS A 338 35.60 12.18 -0.41
C LYS A 338 34.90 11.59 0.80
N ALA A 339 35.60 10.77 1.60
CA ALA A 339 35.03 10.25 2.83
C ALA A 339 34.62 11.38 3.78
N ILE A 340 35.47 12.38 3.99
CA ILE A 340 35.16 13.59 4.78
C ILE A 340 33.94 14.32 4.22
N GLU A 341 33.88 14.57 2.90
CA GLU A 341 32.74 15.22 2.25
C GLU A 341 31.42 14.51 2.57
N TYR A 342 31.38 13.18 2.42
CA TYR A 342 30.17 12.40 2.66
C TYR A 342 29.81 12.25 4.14
N TYR A 343 30.80 12.15 5.04
CA TYR A 343 30.53 12.19 6.48
C TYR A 343 29.99 13.55 6.93
N ILE A 344 30.52 14.66 6.39
CA ILE A 344 29.97 15.99 6.67
C ILE A 344 28.51 16.07 6.19
N LYS A 345 28.20 15.57 4.98
CA LYS A 345 26.81 15.50 4.50
C LYS A 345 25.91 14.68 5.42
N THR A 346 26.44 13.57 5.94
CA THR A 346 25.74 12.72 6.91
C THR A 346 25.41 13.52 8.18
N THR A 347 26.38 14.25 8.74
CA THR A 347 26.20 15.02 9.98
C THR A 347 25.42 16.33 9.79
N GLU A 348 25.39 16.89 8.57
CA GLU A 348 24.50 18.00 8.21
C GLU A 348 23.02 17.57 8.19
N LEU A 349 22.74 16.36 7.67
CA LEU A 349 21.39 15.81 7.60
C LEU A 349 20.90 15.28 8.94
N GLU A 350 21.78 14.64 9.71
CA GLU A 350 21.48 14.04 11.01
C GLU A 350 22.56 14.44 12.04
N PRO A 351 22.43 15.64 12.66
CA PRO A 351 23.46 16.19 13.56
C PRO A 351 23.71 15.38 14.84
N ASP A 352 22.78 14.52 15.23
CA ASP A 352 22.83 13.63 16.39
C ASP A 352 23.37 12.22 16.05
N PHE A 353 23.76 11.94 14.81
CA PHE A 353 24.35 10.66 14.40
C PHE A 353 25.80 10.53 14.92
N ALA A 354 25.94 10.15 16.19
CA ALA A 354 27.22 10.10 16.92
C ALA A 354 28.32 9.29 16.19
N ILE A 355 27.95 8.15 15.60
CA ILE A 355 28.87 7.27 14.88
C ILE A 355 29.45 7.96 13.62
N ALA A 356 28.65 8.76 12.90
CA ALA A 356 29.15 9.52 11.76
C ALA A 356 30.18 10.58 12.18
N TRP A 357 29.98 11.25 13.32
CA TRP A 357 30.98 12.16 13.90
C TRP A 357 32.27 11.45 14.31
N PHE A 358 32.15 10.25 14.88
CA PHE A 358 33.30 9.43 15.24
C PHE A 358 34.14 9.09 14.00
N PHE A 359 33.50 8.57 12.93
CA PHE A 359 34.21 8.22 11.71
C PHE A 359 34.74 9.45 10.96
N LEU A 360 34.06 10.59 11.00
CA LEU A 360 34.59 11.86 10.51
C LEU A 360 35.90 12.23 11.22
N GLY A 361 35.90 12.20 12.56
CA GLY A 361 37.09 12.45 13.37
C GLY A 361 38.22 11.46 13.09
N SER A 362 37.90 10.17 12.94
CA SER A 362 38.86 9.13 12.53
C SER A 362 39.44 9.39 11.14
N THR A 363 38.65 9.84 10.16
CA THR A 363 39.15 10.14 8.83
C THR A 363 40.07 11.38 8.83
N TYR A 364 39.77 12.40 9.65
CA TYR A 364 40.69 13.53 9.83
C TYR A 364 41.99 13.13 10.52
N PHE A 365 41.93 12.18 11.47
CA PHE A 365 43.12 11.57 12.06
C PHE A 365 43.99 10.90 10.99
N ASP A 366 43.38 10.08 10.12
CA ASP A 366 44.08 9.41 9.01
C ASP A 366 44.72 10.43 8.04
N LYS A 367 44.06 11.59 7.86
CA LYS A 367 44.57 12.74 7.07
C LYS A 367 45.65 13.55 7.80
N LYS A 368 45.96 13.22 9.05
CA LYS A 368 46.91 13.90 9.95
C LYS A 368 46.48 15.32 10.34
N ASP A 369 45.21 15.66 10.20
CA ASP A 369 44.64 16.89 10.73
C ASP A 369 44.08 16.62 12.14
N TYR A 370 45.00 16.62 13.10
CA TYR A 370 44.69 16.23 14.48
C TYR A 370 43.76 17.20 15.20
N ASN A 371 43.73 18.49 14.82
CA ASN A 371 42.83 19.47 15.42
C ASN A 371 41.38 19.16 15.04
N SER A 372 41.11 19.00 13.74
CA SER A 372 39.78 18.61 13.25
C SER A 372 39.36 17.23 13.78
N ALA A 373 40.30 16.29 13.88
CA ALA A 373 40.05 14.98 14.48
C ALA A 373 39.54 15.10 15.92
N ILE A 374 40.24 15.85 16.78
CA ILE A 374 39.82 16.08 18.18
C ILE A 374 38.43 16.71 18.23
N GLU A 375 38.16 17.76 17.45
CA GLU A 375 36.88 18.47 17.46
C GLU A 375 35.69 17.52 17.19
N HIS A 376 35.80 16.70 16.14
CA HIS A 376 34.74 15.79 15.74
C HIS A 376 34.61 14.58 16.68
N LEU A 377 35.73 14.05 17.20
CA LEU A 377 35.69 13.00 18.22
C LEU A 377 35.06 13.50 19.53
N GLU A 378 35.36 14.73 19.96
CA GLU A 378 34.70 15.37 21.10
C GLU A 378 33.20 15.56 20.87
N LYS A 379 32.78 15.86 19.63
CA LYS A 379 31.36 15.90 19.28
C LYS A 379 30.71 14.51 19.38
N ALA A 380 31.37 13.46 18.89
CA ALA A 380 30.86 12.10 18.94
C ALA A 380 30.60 11.63 20.39
N ILE A 381 31.56 11.81 21.30
CA ILE A 381 31.40 11.38 22.71
C ILE A 381 30.40 12.23 23.50
N ARG A 382 30.15 13.47 23.08
CA ARG A 382 29.08 14.30 23.66
C ARG A 382 27.69 13.79 23.26
N LEU A 383 27.56 13.23 22.07
CA LEU A 383 26.30 12.69 21.54
C LEU A 383 26.04 11.27 22.05
N ASP A 384 27.07 10.42 22.11
CA ASP A 384 27.01 9.08 22.67
C ASP A 384 28.05 8.88 23.78
N PRO A 385 27.63 8.96 25.05
CA PRO A 385 28.51 8.73 26.19
C PRO A 385 29.15 7.33 26.24
N ASN A 386 28.62 6.32 25.54
CA ASN A 386 29.22 5.00 25.50
C ASN A 386 30.57 5.00 24.76
N LEU A 387 30.74 5.92 23.81
CA LEU A 387 32.00 6.09 23.07
C LEU A 387 33.12 6.69 23.95
N VAL A 388 32.80 7.29 25.11
CA VAL A 388 33.78 8.00 25.94
C VAL A 388 34.96 7.11 26.33
N ASN A 389 34.70 5.88 26.79
CA ASN A 389 35.77 5.01 27.28
C ASN A 389 36.77 4.62 26.17
N GLU A 390 36.29 4.50 24.94
CA GLU A 390 37.09 4.10 23.78
C GLU A 390 37.79 5.29 23.12
N VAL A 391 37.09 6.43 23.02
CA VAL A 391 37.54 7.58 22.21
C VAL A 391 38.33 8.60 23.03
N ASN A 392 38.02 8.77 24.32
CA ASN A 392 38.66 9.79 25.16
C ASN A 392 40.18 9.59 25.34
N PRO A 393 40.72 8.35 25.44
CA PRO A 393 42.17 8.12 25.40
C PRO A 393 42.82 8.63 24.10
N LEU A 394 42.19 8.38 22.95
CA LEU A 394 42.68 8.84 21.64
C LEU A 394 42.76 10.37 21.57
N ILE A 395 41.72 11.05 22.06
CA ILE A 395 41.69 12.51 22.13
C ILE A 395 42.84 13.05 22.99
N ASN A 396 43.09 12.44 24.16
CA ASN A 396 44.15 12.88 25.06
C ASN A 396 45.55 12.64 24.47
N ASP A 397 45.76 11.51 23.81
CA ASP A 397 47.01 11.20 23.13
C ASP A 397 47.30 12.21 22.00
N LEU A 398 46.27 12.54 21.21
CA LEU A 398 46.37 13.55 20.16
C LEU A 398 46.73 14.93 20.70
N LYS A 399 46.07 15.38 21.77
CA LYS A 399 46.39 16.65 22.45
C LYS A 399 47.85 16.65 22.92
N GLY A 400 48.30 15.55 23.53
CA GLY A 400 49.69 15.42 23.98
C GLY A 400 50.72 15.45 22.84
N ILE A 401 50.39 14.89 21.66
CA ILE A 401 51.25 14.96 20.47
C ILE A 401 51.35 16.42 19.97
N ILE A 402 50.23 17.12 19.86
CA ILE A 402 50.17 18.52 19.42
C ILE A 402 51.00 19.40 20.36
N ASP A 403 50.83 19.24 21.67
CA ASP A 403 51.55 20.03 22.68
C ASP A 403 53.07 19.84 22.59
N LYS A 404 53.53 18.58 22.43
CA LYS A 404 54.96 18.28 22.26
C LYS A 404 55.53 18.91 20.98
N LEU A 405 54.79 18.86 19.88
CA LEU A 405 55.17 19.49 18.61
C LEU A 405 55.28 21.01 18.76
N HIS A 406 54.30 21.65 19.40
CA HIS A 406 54.34 23.09 19.68
C HIS A 406 55.53 23.50 20.54
N GLN A 407 55.85 22.74 21.60
CA GLN A 407 57.01 22.99 22.44
C GLN A 407 58.32 22.86 21.66
N ALA A 408 58.47 21.78 20.88
CA ALA A 408 59.68 21.54 20.08
C ALA A 408 59.91 22.63 19.03
N LEU A 409 58.87 23.06 18.32
CA LEU A 409 58.94 24.15 17.37
C LEU A 409 59.30 25.47 18.05
N SER A 410 58.68 25.77 19.20
CA SER A 410 58.97 26.99 19.96
C SER A 410 60.44 27.07 20.38
N LEU A 411 61.00 25.98 20.91
CA LEU A 411 62.42 25.89 21.27
C LEU A 411 63.34 26.06 20.05
N PHE A 412 63.03 25.39 18.94
CA PHE A 412 63.83 25.50 17.71
C PHE A 412 63.91 26.94 17.17
N PHE A 413 62.80 27.70 17.24
CA PHE A 413 62.80 29.10 16.80
C PHE A 413 63.41 30.06 17.81
N LEU A 414 63.44 29.72 19.10
CA LEU A 414 64.19 30.47 20.12
C LEU A 414 65.70 30.35 19.91
N ASP A 415 66.21 29.15 19.59
CA ASP A 415 67.64 28.92 19.33
C ASP A 415 68.16 29.53 18.01
N LYS A 416 67.27 29.97 17.12
CA LYS A 416 67.61 30.60 15.84
C LYS A 416 67.51 32.13 15.82
N ARG A 417 67.06 32.75 16.91
CA ARG A 417 67.12 34.21 17.11
C ARG A 417 68.40 34.57 17.85
#